data_AF-A0A523WLF6-F1
#
_entry.id   AF-A0A523WLF6-F1
#
_cell.length_a   1.000
_cell.length_b   1.000
_cell.length_c   1.000
_cell.angle_alpha   90.00
_cell.angle_beta   90.00
_cell.angle_gamma   90.00
#
_symmetry.space_group_name_H-M   'P 1'
#
loop_
_entity.id
_entity.type
_entity.pdbx_description
1 polymer ?
#
loop_
_entity_poly.entity_id
_entity_poly.type
_entity_poly.pdbx_seq_one_letter_code
_entity_poly.pdbx_strand_id
1 'polypeptide(L)'
;MALNKEQEELYKKTMEEAKKQLEGIEGEMEKEIQIAREKLAKLQESKESYKQIYIWTAKLLGVEVEIEEENEEKSSKHSKSSPLSTLQ
;
A
#
# COMPACT_ATOMS: atom_id res chain seq x y z
N MET A 1 15.02 21.78 -36.61
CA MET A 1 14.31 20.83 -37.49
C MET A 1 12.91 20.65 -36.95
N ALA A 2 11.88 20.90 -37.77
CA ALA A 2 10.50 20.56 -37.41
C ALA A 2 10.24 19.11 -37.81
N LEU A 3 9.48 18.38 -37.00
CA LEU A 3 9.04 17.03 -37.32
C LEU A 3 8.18 17.04 -38.57
N ASN A 4 8.30 16.01 -39.41
CA ASN A 4 7.34 15.81 -40.50
C ASN A 4 6.02 15.22 -39.93
N LYS A 5 4.96 15.25 -40.74
CA LYS A 5 3.61 14.82 -40.28
C LYS A 5 3.57 13.36 -39.83
N GLU A 6 4.29 12.47 -40.51
CA GLU A 6 4.35 11.04 -40.17
C GLU A 6 5.05 10.81 -38.82
N GLN A 7 6.12 11.57 -38.55
CA GLN A 7 6.80 11.55 -37.26
C GLN A 7 5.89 12.08 -36.15
N GLU A 8 5.15 13.17 -36.41
CA GLU A 8 4.21 13.74 -35.45
C GLU A 8 3.09 12.74 -35.08
N GLU A 9 2.51 12.05 -36.07
CA GLU A 9 1.51 11.01 -35.84
C GLU A 9 2.07 9.81 -35.06
N LEU A 10 3.29 9.37 -35.38
CA LEU A 10 3.96 8.31 -34.64
C LEU A 10 4.14 8.69 -33.16
N TYR A 11 4.66 9.89 -32.88
CA TYR A 11 4.84 10.35 -31.51
C TYR A 11 3.52 10.48 -30.74
N LYS A 12 2.45 10.97 -31.39
CA LYS A 12 1.11 11.01 -30.77
C LYS A 12 0.64 9.61 -30.39
N LYS A 13 0.78 8.64 -31.29
CA LYS A 13 0.41 7.25 -31.01
C LYS A 13 1.24 6.64 -29.87
N THR A 14 2.56 6.86 -29.88
CA THR A 14 3.43 6.40 -28.79
C THR A 14 3.05 7.02 -27.45
N MET A 15 2.68 8.31 -27.42
CA MET A 15 2.19 8.96 -26.21
C MET A 15 0.88 8.35 -25.69
N GLU A 16 -0.06 8.06 -26.57
CA GLU A 16 -1.33 7.41 -26.19
C GLU A 16 -1.11 6.00 -25.64
N GLU A 17 -0.24 5.21 -26.28
CA GLU A 17 0.13 3.88 -25.80
C GLU A 17 0.84 3.94 -24.43
N ALA A 18 1.79 4.86 -24.26
CA ALA A 18 2.47 5.07 -22.98
C ALA A 18 1.47 5.47 -21.88
N LYS A 19 0.53 6.38 -22.18
CA LYS A 19 -0.53 6.78 -21.25
C LYS A 19 -1.39 5.58 -20.83
N LYS A 20 -1.80 4.75 -21.79
CA LYS A 20 -2.58 3.54 -21.51
C LYS A 20 -1.81 2.54 -20.64
N GLN A 21 -0.50 2.40 -20.84
CA GLN A 21 0.32 1.56 -19.99
C GLN A 21 0.46 2.12 -18.57
N LEU A 22 0.62 3.43 -18.42
CA LEU A 22 0.65 4.08 -17.10
C LEU A 22 -0.65 3.85 -16.32
N GLU A 23 -1.81 4.05 -16.96
CA GLU A 23 -3.11 3.78 -16.35
C GLU A 23 -3.26 2.30 -15.96
N GLY A 24 -2.72 1.39 -16.77
CA GLY A 24 -2.68 -0.04 -16.44
C GLY A 24 -1.83 -0.35 -15.21
N ILE A 25 -0.64 0.24 -15.12
CA ILE A 25 0.28 0.09 -13.98
C ILE A 25 -0.35 0.64 -12.70
N GLU A 26 -1.01 1.80 -12.76
CA GLU A 26 -1.73 2.36 -11.61
C GLU A 26 -2.79 1.39 -11.08
N GLY A 27 -3.58 0.78 -11.98
CA GLY A 27 -4.56 -0.23 -11.60
C GLY A 27 -3.96 -1.52 -11.01
N GLU A 28 -2.79 -1.95 -11.47
CA GLU A 28 -2.07 -3.08 -10.91
C GLU A 28 -1.51 -2.76 -9.51
N MET A 29 -0.95 -1.56 -9.33
CA MET A 29 -0.46 -1.10 -8.03
C MET A 29 -1.58 -1.04 -6.99
N GLU A 30 -2.75 -0.50 -7.34
CA GLU A 30 -3.89 -0.44 -6.43
C GLU A 30 -4.36 -1.84 -5.99
N LYS A 31 -4.39 -2.80 -6.91
CA LYS A 31 -4.71 -4.19 -6.59
C LYS A 31 -3.71 -4.81 -5.64
N GLU A 32 -2.42 -4.64 -5.88
CA GLU A 32 -1.37 -5.22 -5.04
C GLU A 32 -1.39 -4.61 -3.62
N ILE A 33 -1.65 -3.30 -3.51
CA ILE A 33 -1.85 -2.63 -2.22
C ILE A 33 -3.04 -3.23 -1.46
N GLN A 34 -4.14 -3.51 -2.15
CA GLN A 34 -5.31 -4.11 -1.52
C GLN A 34 -5.02 -5.54 -1.03
N ILE A 35 -4.34 -6.36 -1.83
CA ILE A 35 -3.89 -7.70 -1.43
C ILE A 35 -2.98 -7.63 -0.21
N ALA A 36 -2.03 -6.69 -0.19
CA ALA A 36 -1.13 -6.50 0.94
C ALA A 36 -1.89 -6.14 2.22
N ARG A 37 -2.90 -5.26 2.14
CA ARG A 37 -3.76 -4.91 3.29
C ARG A 37 -4.51 -6.10 3.84
N GLU A 38 -5.12 -6.92 2.98
CA GLU A 38 -5.83 -8.12 3.40
C GLU A 38 -4.90 -9.14 4.06
N LYS A 39 -3.69 -9.30 3.52
CA LYS A 39 -2.68 -10.18 4.10
C LYS A 39 -2.21 -9.68 5.47
N LEU A 40 -1.99 -8.38 5.63
CA LEU A 40 -1.62 -7.78 6.91
C LEU A 40 -2.71 -7.98 7.97
N ALA A 41 -3.98 -7.78 7.61
CA ALA A 41 -5.11 -8.01 8.52
C ALA A 41 -5.15 -9.47 9.02
N LYS A 42 -4.98 -10.44 8.10
CA LYS A 42 -4.92 -11.87 8.46
C LYS A 42 -3.74 -12.22 9.35
N LEU A 43 -2.58 -11.61 9.11
CA LEU A 43 -1.39 -11.80 9.94
C LEU A 43 -1.59 -11.22 11.35
N GLN A 44 -2.23 -10.06 11.46
CA GLN A 44 -2.54 -9.43 12.73
C GLN A 44 -3.54 -10.27 13.55
N GLU A 45 -4.59 -10.79 12.90
CA GLU A 45 -5.53 -11.72 13.53
C GLU A 45 -4.83 -13.00 14.01
N SER A 46 -3.94 -13.56 13.18
CA SER A 46 -3.16 -14.74 13.53
C SER A 46 -2.21 -14.46 14.71
N LYS A 47 -1.52 -13.32 14.71
CA LYS A 47 -0.63 -12.87 15.81
C LYS A 47 -1.41 -12.82 17.11
N GLU A 48 -2.59 -12.21 17.11
CA GLU A 48 -3.43 -12.11 18.31
C GLU A 48 -3.92 -13.48 18.77
N SER A 49 -4.37 -14.34 17.87
CA SER A 49 -4.78 -15.72 18.21
C SER A 49 -3.66 -16.51 18.88
N TYR A 50 -2.44 -16.48 18.32
CA TYR A 50 -1.28 -17.14 18.93
C TYR A 50 -0.89 -16.51 20.27
N LYS A 51 -0.97 -15.17 20.39
CA LYS A 51 -0.74 -14.48 21.66
C LYS A 51 -1.73 -14.96 22.73
N GLN A 52 -3.01 -15.09 22.41
CA GLN A 52 -4.01 -15.62 23.34
C GLN A 52 -3.70 -17.05 23.75
N ILE A 53 -3.38 -17.93 22.80
CA ILE A 53 -2.99 -19.32 23.10
C ILE A 53 -1.78 -19.37 24.03
N TYR A 54 -0.75 -18.57 23.74
CA TYR A 54 0.45 -18.47 24.58
C TYR A 54 0.13 -18.02 26.01
N ILE A 55 -0.65 -16.94 26.18
CA ILE A 55 -1.06 -16.46 27.51
C ILE A 55 -1.85 -17.52 28.26
N TRP A 56 -2.82 -18.15 27.60
CA TRP A 56 -3.68 -19.15 28.22
C TRP A 56 -2.90 -20.38 28.67
N THR A 57 -2.00 -20.87 27.82
CA THR A 57 -1.15 -22.03 28.15
C THR A 57 -0.17 -21.70 29.27
N ALA A 58 0.44 -20.52 29.28
CA ALA A 58 1.31 -20.11 30.36
C ALA A 58 0.56 -19.97 31.69
N LYS A 59 -0.64 -19.38 31.69
CA LYS A 59 -1.52 -19.32 32.87
C LYS A 59 -1.84 -20.72 33.41
N LEU A 60 -2.14 -21.68 32.53
CA LEU A 60 -2.42 -23.06 32.93
C LEU A 60 -1.19 -23.73 33.60
N LEU A 61 0.01 -23.36 33.15
CA LEU A 61 1.28 -23.87 33.68
C LEU A 61 1.81 -23.08 34.89
N GLY A 62 1.14 -21.99 35.29
CA GLY A 62 1.60 -21.11 36.36
C GLY A 62 2.85 -20.31 36.01
N VAL A 63 3.11 -20.11 34.71
CA VAL A 63 4.24 -19.32 34.20
C VAL A 63 3.79 -17.86 34.05
N GLU A 64 4.54 -16.93 34.65
CA GLU A 64 4.35 -15.50 34.46
C GLU A 64 4.80 -15.08 33.06
N VAL A 65 3.96 -14.31 32.38
CA VAL A 65 4.23 -13.84 31.02
C VAL A 65 4.19 -12.31 30.99
N GLU A 66 5.29 -11.70 30.59
CA GLU A 66 5.35 -10.30 30.19
C GLU A 66 5.13 -10.20 28.69
N ILE A 67 4.09 -9.49 28.26
CA ILE A 67 3.88 -9.17 26.84
C ILE A 67 3.82 -7.66 26.71
N GLU A 68 4.72 -7.10 25.92
CA GLU A 68 4.64 -5.70 25.51
C GLU A 68 3.37 -5.51 24.66
N GLU A 69 2.44 -4.70 25.17
CA GLU A 69 1.34 -4.19 24.36
C GLU A 69 1.89 -3.11 23.43
N GLU A 70 2.23 -3.50 22.20
CA GLU A 70 2.41 -2.51 21.13
C GLU A 70 1.06 -1.82 20.88
N ASN A 71 0.88 -0.65 21.48
CA ASN A 71 -0.16 0.30 21.09
C ASN A 71 0.07 0.71 19.63
N GLU A 72 -0.54 -0.01 18.69
CA GLU A 72 -0.66 0.43 17.30
C GLU A 72 -1.68 1.58 17.20
N GLU A 73 -1.34 2.74 17.77
CA GLU A 73 -2.05 3.98 17.48
C GLU A 73 -1.76 4.41 16.02
N LYS A 74 -2.73 4.12 15.16
CA LYS A 74 -3.18 4.99 14.06
C LYS A 74 -2.09 5.47 13.08
N SER A 75 -1.69 4.60 12.15
CA SER A 75 -1.24 5.06 10.82
C SER A 75 -2.44 5.44 9.91
N SER A 76 -3.41 6.16 10.47
CA SER A 76 -4.48 6.82 9.72
C SER A 76 -4.20 8.32 9.70
N LYS A 77 -3.29 8.73 8.80
CA LYS A 77 -3.25 10.08 8.24
C LYS A 77 -3.05 9.97 6.75
N HIS A 78 -4.13 9.58 6.07
CA HIS A 78 -4.30 9.86 4.65
C HIS A 78 -4.96 11.24 4.53
N SER A 79 -4.21 12.28 4.17
CA SER A 79 -4.75 13.42 3.41
C SER A 79 -3.66 14.44 3.03
N LYS A 80 -3.25 14.35 1.75
CA LYS A 80 -3.01 15.48 0.83
C LYS A 80 -2.34 16.74 1.39
N SER A 81 -1.03 16.87 1.17
CA SER A 81 -0.38 18.18 1.09
C SER A 81 0.35 18.33 -0.25
N SER A 82 -0.42 18.60 -1.30
CA SER A 82 0.04 19.41 -2.43
C SER A 82 -1.15 20.21 -2.95
N PRO A 83 -1.12 21.54 -2.81
CA PRO A 83 -1.52 22.40 -3.90
C PRO A 83 -0.31 23.22 -4.36
N LEU A 84 -0.05 23.15 -5.66
CA LEU A 84 0.70 24.15 -6.41
C LEU A 84 0.38 25.55 -5.88
N SER A 85 1.41 26.28 -5.45
CA SER A 85 1.42 27.75 -5.52
C SER A 85 2.85 28.26 -5.43
N THR A 86 3.16 29.28 -6.27
CA THR A 86 4.39 30.11 -6.29
C THR A 86 5.50 29.49 -7.15
N LEU A 87 5.85 30.01 -8.34
CA LEU A 87 6.22 31.39 -8.64
C LEU A 87 5.62 31.93 -9.94
N GLN A 88 5.25 33.22 -9.86
CA GLN A 88 5.12 34.17 -10.97
C GLN A 88 6.47 34.43 -11.64
#